data_AF-A0A5E4JUH9-F1
#
_entry.id   AF-A0A5E4JUH9-F1
#
_cell.length_a   1.000
_cell.length_b   1.000
_cell.length_c   1.000
_cell.angle_alpha   90.00
_cell.angle_beta   90.00
_cell.angle_gamma   90.00
#
_symmetry.space_group_name_H-M   'P 1'
#
loop_
_entity.id
_entity.type
_entity.pdbx_description
1 polymer ?
#
loop_
_entity_poly.entity_id
_entity_poly.type
_entity_poly.pdbx_seq_one_letter_code
_entity_poly.pdbx_strand_id
1 'polypeptide(L)'
;MNILLSIGIAWLVSQSVKILISRKTTAFWQVGGMPSSHSALVGALATAMTIQEGYMSPAAAISYVLAAIVMHDAVHIRKQHTMTEILFGLAIGIAVVLVLTYV
;
A
#
# COMPACT_ATOMS: atom_id res chain seq x y z
N MET A 1 9.92 6.43 13.66
CA MET A 1 9.58 5.44 12.62
C MET A 1 10.40 5.72 11.36
N ASN A 2 11.05 4.72 10.77
CA ASN A 2 11.72 4.87 9.48
C ASN A 2 10.70 4.63 8.35
N ILE A 3 10.39 5.67 7.57
CA ILE A 3 9.38 5.65 6.52
C ILE A 3 9.71 4.62 5.44
N LEU A 4 10.95 4.61 4.95
CA LEU A 4 11.36 3.70 3.87
C LEU A 4 11.21 2.23 4.29
N LEU A 5 11.62 1.91 5.52
CA LEU A 5 11.46 0.57 6.06
C LEU A 5 9.97 0.19 6.20
N SER A 6 9.14 1.12 6.67
CA SER A 6 7.70 0.88 6.87
C SER A 6 6.98 0.59 5.55
N ILE A 7 7.31 1.35 4.51
CA ILE A 7 6.80 1.16 3.15
C ILE A 7 7.27 -0.19 2.59
N GLY A 8 8.55 -0.54 2.78
CA GLY A 8 9.10 -1.83 2.38
C GLY A 8 8.42 -3.02 3.06
N ILE A 9 8.16 -2.92 4.37
CA ILE A 9 7.43 -3.94 5.14
C ILE A 9 5.98 -4.05 4.64
N ALA A 10 5.30 -2.94 4.38
CA ALA A 10 3.93 -2.97 3.86
C ALA A 10 3.83 -3.70 2.52
N TRP A 11 4.79 -3.47 1.62
CA TRP A 11 4.90 -4.21 0.37
C TRP A 11 5.16 -5.70 0.59
N LEU A 12 6.12 -6.04 1.45
CA LEU A 12 6.46 -7.44 1.77
C LEU A 12 5.24 -8.18 2.32
N VAL A 13 4.55 -7.59 3.31
CA VAL A 13 3.33 -8.16 3.90
C VAL A 13 2.26 -8.36 2.83
N SER A 14 2.03 -7.37 1.95
CA SER A 14 1.07 -7.50 0.86
C SER A 14 1.41 -8.67 -0.08
N GLN A 15 2.68 -8.86 -0.44
CA GLN A 15 3.09 -9.96 -1.32
C GLN A 15 3.02 -11.32 -0.62
N SER A 16 3.37 -11.39 0.67
CA SER A 16 3.20 -12.61 1.48
C SER A 16 1.74 -13.01 1.58
N VAL A 17 0.83 -12.07 1.83
CA VAL A 17 -0.62 -12.33 1.86
C VAL A 17 -1.11 -12.84 0.51
N LYS A 18 -0.60 -12.32 -0.61
CA LYS A 18 -0.95 -12.79 -1.96
C LYS A 18 -0.60 -14.27 -2.18
N ILE A 19 0.56 -14.73 -1.69
CA ILE A 19 0.91 -16.15 -1.74
C ILE A 19 -0.13 -16.98 -0.97
N LEU A 20 -0.53 -16.53 0.22
CA LEU A 20 -1.49 -17.25 1.05
C LEU A 20 -2.88 -17.36 0.39
N ILE A 21 -3.33 -16.29 -0.27
CA ILE A 21 -4.63 -16.27 -0.98
C ILE A 21 -4.57 -17.13 -2.25
N SER A 22 -3.55 -16.95 -3.08
CA SER A 22 -3.43 -17.65 -4.38
C SER A 22 -2.98 -19.11 -4.24
N ARG A 23 -2.41 -19.48 -3.09
CA ARG A 23 -1.74 -20.77 -2.81
C ARG A 23 -0.64 -21.11 -3.82
N LYS A 24 -0.05 -20.09 -4.45
CA LYS A 24 1.02 -20.24 -5.45
C LYS A 24 2.21 -19.37 -5.03
N THR A 25 3.36 -19.98 -4.83
CA THR A 25 4.61 -19.26 -4.50
C THR A 25 5.03 -18.30 -5.61
N THR A 26 4.71 -18.64 -6.87
CA THR A 26 4.95 -17.77 -8.04
C THR A 26 4.16 -16.47 -8.00
N ALA A 27 3.11 -16.37 -7.18
CA ALA A 27 2.31 -15.16 -7.04
C ALA A 27 3.06 -14.01 -6.35
N PHE A 28 4.15 -14.29 -5.63
CA PHE A 28 4.94 -13.26 -4.96
C PHE A 28 5.44 -12.16 -5.90
N TRP A 29 5.82 -12.55 -7.12
CA TRP A 29 6.32 -11.64 -8.16
C TRP A 29 5.24 -11.23 -9.16
N GLN A 30 4.00 -11.66 -8.98
CA GLN A 30 2.92 -11.31 -9.90
C GLN A 30 2.49 -9.85 -9.72
N VAL A 31 2.42 -9.16 -10.86
CA VAL A 31 1.78 -7.85 -11.00
C VAL A 31 0.28 -8.09 -11.14
N GLY A 32 -0.54 -7.45 -10.30
CA GLY A 32 -1.99 -7.71 -10.23
C GLY A 32 -2.43 -8.61 -9.07
N GLY A 33 -3.73 -8.78 -8.90
CA GLY A 33 -4.35 -9.70 -7.92
C GLY A 33 -4.53 -9.12 -6.51
N MET A 34 -5.24 -9.88 -5.67
CA MET A 34 -5.53 -9.53 -4.27
C MET A 34 -4.42 -10.02 -3.32
N PRO A 35 -3.90 -9.17 -2.42
CA PRO A 35 -4.06 -7.71 -2.32
C PRO A 35 -3.10 -6.93 -3.25
N SER A 36 -3.45 -5.68 -3.55
CA SER A 36 -2.60 -4.78 -4.36
C SER A 36 -1.39 -4.27 -3.56
N SER A 37 -0.18 -4.67 -3.98
CA SER A 37 1.08 -4.26 -3.35
C SER A 37 1.45 -2.80 -3.62
N HIS A 38 1.03 -2.23 -4.76
CA HIS A 38 1.19 -0.80 -5.05
C HIS A 38 0.30 0.05 -4.15
N SER A 39 -0.94 -0.40 -3.90
CA SER A 39 -1.86 0.28 -2.99
C SER A 39 -1.39 0.19 -1.54
N ALA A 40 -0.77 -0.93 -1.14
CA ALA A 40 -0.13 -1.07 0.17
C ALA A 40 1.06 -0.10 0.34
N LEU A 41 1.91 0.04 -0.68
CA LEU A 41 3.04 0.98 -0.69
C LEU A 41 2.58 2.43 -0.48
N VAL A 42 1.65 2.91 -1.32
CA VAL A 42 1.21 4.31 -1.25
C VAL A 42 0.32 4.57 -0.03
N GLY A 43 -0.46 3.59 0.43
CA GLY A 43 -1.22 3.67 1.67
C GLY A 43 -0.31 3.78 2.89
N ALA A 44 0.77 2.99 2.95
CA ALA A 44 1.78 3.10 3.98
C ALA A 44 2.49 4.46 3.95
N LEU A 45 2.91 4.93 2.77
CA LEU A 45 3.53 6.25 2.62
C LEU A 45 2.61 7.36 3.14
N ALA A 46 1.35 7.38 2.70
CA ALA A 46 0.40 8.41 3.11
C ALA A 46 0.13 8.40 4.62
N THR A 47 0.00 7.20 5.21
CA THR A 47 -0.18 7.04 6.65
C THR A 47 1.06 7.52 7.41
N ALA A 48 2.26 7.13 6.96
CA ALA A 48 3.51 7.51 7.61
C ALA A 48 3.77 9.01 7.56
N MET A 49 3.55 9.66 6.40
CA MET A 49 3.66 11.12 6.25
C MET A 49 2.67 11.84 7.18
N THR A 50 1.45 11.33 7.26
CA THR A 50 0.41 11.93 8.10
C THR A 50 0.74 11.86 9.59
N ILE A 51 1.29 10.73 10.04
CA ILE A 51 1.69 10.55 11.44
C ILE A 51 2.93 11.38 11.77
N GLN A 52 3.90 11.45 10.87
CA GLN A 52 5.21 12.06 11.15
C GLN A 52 5.24 13.58 10.91
N GLU A 53 4.65 14.05 9.82
CA GLU A 53 4.70 15.45 9.40
C GLU A 53 3.35 16.17 9.61
N GLY A 54 2.28 15.42 9.91
CA GLY A 54 0.93 15.92 10.05
C GLY A 54 0.17 15.97 8.72
N TYR A 55 -1.16 15.83 8.78
CA TYR A 55 -2.04 15.76 7.61
C TYR A 55 -2.07 17.04 6.75
N MET A 56 -1.72 18.20 7.34
CA MET A 56 -1.64 19.48 6.63
C MET A 56 -0.26 19.76 6.03
N SER A 57 0.71 18.85 6.20
CA SER A 57 2.04 19.02 5.63
C SER A 57 2.02 18.88 4.10
N PRO A 58 2.89 19.60 3.37
CA PRO A 58 3.08 19.39 1.95
C PRO A 58 3.43 17.93 1.60
N ALA A 59 4.20 17.26 2.47
CA ALA A 59 4.58 15.86 2.28
C ALA A 59 3.38 14.91 2.35
N ALA A 60 2.49 15.08 3.34
CA ALA A 60 1.25 14.32 3.43
C ALA A 60 0.36 14.58 2.21
N ALA A 61 0.17 15.85 1.81
CA ALA A 61 -0.62 16.20 0.63
C ALA A 61 -0.10 15.52 -0.66
N ILE A 62 1.22 15.58 -0.91
CA ILE A 62 1.86 14.93 -2.06
C ILE A 62 1.62 13.42 -2.01
N SER A 63 1.78 12.79 -0.84
CA SER A 63 1.58 11.34 -0.69
C SER A 63 0.14 10.90 -0.95
N TYR A 64 -0.86 11.69 -0.53
CA TYR A 64 -2.26 11.40 -0.83
C TYR A 64 -2.58 11.54 -2.31
N VAL A 65 -2.07 12.58 -2.97
CA VAL A 65 -2.22 12.76 -4.41
C VAL A 65 -1.57 11.61 -5.17
N LEU A 66 -0.36 11.21 -4.77
CA LEU A 66 0.32 10.05 -5.35
C LEU A 66 -0.50 8.77 -5.17
N ALA A 67 -1.03 8.54 -3.96
CA ALA A 67 -1.89 7.38 -3.69
C ALA A 67 -3.12 7.39 -4.60
N ALA A 68 -3.80 8.53 -4.75
CA ALA A 68 -4.95 8.68 -5.62
C ALA A 68 -4.61 8.39 -7.09
N ILE A 69 -3.50 8.92 -7.61
CA ILE A 69 -3.05 8.68 -8.99
C ILE A 69 -2.77 7.20 -9.22
N VAL A 70 -1.99 6.56 -8.34
CA VAL A 70 -1.63 5.14 -8.46
C VAL A 70 -2.87 4.25 -8.42
N MET A 71 -3.81 4.54 -7.51
CA MET A 71 -5.05 3.76 -7.40
C MET A 71 -5.97 4.00 -8.61
N HIS A 72 -6.11 5.24 -9.06
CA HIS A 72 -6.94 5.58 -10.20
C HIS A 72 -6.43 4.93 -11.50
N ASP A 73 -5.12 4.98 -11.74
CA ASP A 73 -4.48 4.36 -12.91
C ASP A 73 -4.67 2.83 -12.91
N ALA A 74 -4.50 2.19 -11.75
CA ALA A 74 -4.66 0.74 -11.60
C ALA A 74 -6.08 0.24 -11.94
N VAL A 75 -7.13 0.99 -11.55
CA VAL A 75 -8.53 0.57 -11.78
C VAL A 75 -9.08 1.06 -13.11
N HIS A 76 -8.97 2.35 -13.40
CA HIS A 76 -9.75 2.95 -14.49
C HIS A 76 -8.99 2.99 -15.80
N ILE A 77 -7.67 3.17 -15.75
CA ILE A 77 -6.85 3.29 -16.96
C ILE A 77 -6.40 1.91 -17.41
N ARG A 78 -5.71 1.17 -16.55
CA ARG A 78 -5.15 -0.15 -16.90
C ARG A 78 -6.14 -1.29 -16.74
N LYS A 79 -7.19 -1.12 -15.91
CA LYS A 79 -8.19 -2.15 -15.57
C LYS A 79 -7.56 -3.47 -15.12
N GLN A 80 -6.40 -3.39 -14.47
CA GLN A 80 -5.67 -4.55 -13.95
C GLN A 80 -6.09 -4.91 -12.52
N HIS A 81 -6.74 -3.97 -11.83
CA HIS A 81 -7.15 -4.12 -10.46
C HIS A 81 -8.63 -3.80 -10.26
N THR A 82 -9.24 -4.53 -9.33
CA THR A 82 -10.57 -4.21 -8.78
C THR A 82 -10.44 -3.24 -7.61
N MET A 83 -11.51 -2.48 -7.33
CA MET A 83 -11.55 -1.59 -6.16
C MET A 83 -11.29 -2.35 -4.85
N THR A 84 -11.79 -3.58 -4.73
CA THR A 84 -11.55 -4.43 -3.57
C THR A 84 -10.07 -4.74 -3.36
N GLU A 85 -9.33 -5.08 -4.42
CA GLU A 85 -7.89 -5.38 -4.31
C GLU A 85 -7.09 -4.16 -3.83
N ILE A 86 -7.49 -2.98 -4.28
CA ILE A 86 -6.90 -1.71 -3.86
C ILE A 86 -7.20 -1.41 -2.40
N LEU A 87 -8.46 -1.53 -1.98
CA LEU A 87 -8.87 -1.26 -0.60
C LEU A 87 -8.18 -2.21 0.39
N PHE A 88 -8.05 -3.49 0.04
CA PHE A 88 -7.29 -4.45 0.85
C PHE A 88 -5.80 -4.08 0.92
N GLY A 89 -5.20 -3.68 -0.20
CA GLY A 89 -3.82 -3.18 -0.21
C GLY A 89 -3.64 -1.96 0.69
N LEU A 90 -4.52 -0.96 0.57
CA LEU A 90 -4.50 0.24 1.40
C LEU A 90 -4.64 -0.08 2.89
N ALA A 91 -5.57 -0.97 3.25
CA ALA A 91 -5.77 -1.42 4.63
C ALA A 91 -4.50 -2.10 5.20
N ILE A 92 -3.81 -2.92 4.41
CA ILE A 92 -2.52 -3.51 4.80
C ILE A 92 -1.48 -2.42 5.05
N GLY A 93 -1.35 -1.45 4.13
CA GLY A 93 -0.40 -0.35 4.27
C GLY A 93 -0.63 0.48 5.53
N ILE A 94 -1.88 0.85 5.81
CA ILE A 94 -2.28 1.57 7.03
C ILE A 94 -1.96 0.71 8.26
N ALA A 95 -2.41 -0.54 8.31
CA ALA A 95 -2.24 -1.40 9.46
C ALA A 95 -0.76 -1.63 9.80
N VAL A 96 0.09 -1.88 8.78
CA VAL A 96 1.53 -2.05 8.98
C VAL A 96 2.15 -0.80 9.59
N VAL A 97 1.83 0.39 9.08
CA VAL A 97 2.38 1.63 9.62
C VAL A 97 1.90 1.89 11.04
N LEU A 98 0.62 1.66 11.33
CA LEU A 98 0.10 1.78 12.69
C LEU A 98 0.81 0.84 13.65
N VAL A 99 0.98 -0.45 13.29
CA VAL A 99 1.73 -1.40 14.12
C VAL A 99 3.17 -0.95 14.34
N LEU A 100 3.87 -0.55 13.28
CA LEU A 100 5.27 -0.08 13.37
C LEU A 100 5.43 1.26 14.07
N THR A 101 4.35 2.00 14.30
CA THR A 101 4.38 3.23 15.09
C THR A 101 4.48 2.92 16.59
N TYR A 102 3.97 1.75 17.03
CA TYR A 102 3.93 1.34 18.44
C TYR A 102 4.98 0.28 18.82
N VAL A 103 5.89 -0.05 17.90
CA VAL A 103 7.00 -1.00 18.11
C VAL A 103 8.32 -0.23 18.02
#